data_AF-A0A2W1AQQ0-F1
#
_entry.id   AF-A0A2W1AQQ0-F1
#
_cell.length_a   1.000
_cell.length_b   1.000
_cell.length_c   1.000
_cell.angle_alpha   90.00
_cell.angle_beta   90.00
_cell.angle_gamma   90.00
#
_symmetry.space_group_name_H-M   'P 1'
#
loop_
_entity.id
_entity.type
_entity.pdbx_description
1 polymer ?
#
loop_
_entity_poly.entity_id
_entity_poly.type
_entity_poly.pdbx_seq_one_letter_code
_entity_poly.pdbx_strand_id
1 'polypeptide(L)'
;MAIAPGHSLVDRGSLTYGPLLRRLDLNMAFCSFLLESKLIALGESVAAEVTCEGGSTVDWSSIVRAAFPQAVVSAMRRPLPTGPQYLPSAPRQAFTVSNVQQEDLEEFLMVVGHSLTIEDRLDESHALAPHTIPLEPGGGFVRTKLGGLVYKAKDYTKSVPVRNQKAAGEILDWMTEFIDRHPRYARAHTIVTVPSSDPARKETLVTYLGRGLAETLGKRLVLPRRIVGVEARKDIDGSRPEFNQEQGATAVLAGDLQGEAIIIIDDLYKTGDSMAEVCGLCRKTGAIEVLGLVATKNATATRGMDLLSWPWG
;
A
#
# COMPACT_ATOMS: atom_id res chain seq x y z
N MET A 1 19.23 41.06 32.06
CA MET A 1 17.91 40.49 31.73
C MET A 1 18.15 39.04 31.31
N ALA A 2 17.90 38.10 32.21
CA ALA A 2 18.23 36.69 32.05
C ALA A 2 17.05 35.94 31.42
N ILE A 3 17.32 35.06 30.45
CA ILE A 3 16.33 34.17 29.85
C ILE A 3 16.64 32.75 30.36
N ALA A 4 15.64 32.12 30.97
CA ALA A 4 15.71 30.79 31.55
C ALA A 4 15.67 29.68 30.48
N PRO A 5 16.29 28.51 30.72
CA PRO A 5 16.05 27.31 29.92
C PRO A 5 15.05 26.40 30.63
N GLY A 6 14.03 25.93 29.91
CA GLY A 6 13.06 25.00 30.50
C GLY A 6 11.97 24.57 29.55
N HIS A 7 12.30 23.76 28.54
CA HIS A 7 11.30 22.87 27.93
C HIS A 7 11.81 21.44 27.92
N SER A 8 11.21 20.68 28.84
CA SER A 8 11.22 19.23 28.96
C SER A 8 10.84 18.57 27.64
N LEU A 9 11.75 17.76 27.09
CA LEU A 9 11.45 16.78 26.06
C LEU A 9 10.45 15.77 26.61
N VAL A 10 9.21 15.86 26.16
CA VAL A 10 8.21 14.80 26.32
C VAL A 10 8.72 13.59 25.54
N ASP A 11 8.89 12.50 26.27
CA ASP A 11 9.22 11.16 25.80
C ASP A 11 8.23 10.76 24.69
N ARG A 12 8.67 10.90 23.44
CA ARG A 12 7.90 10.46 22.27
C ARG A 12 8.08 8.95 22.19
N GLY A 13 7.05 8.22 22.59
CA GLY A 13 6.96 6.78 22.41
C GLY A 13 7.33 6.41 20.98
N SER A 14 8.57 5.94 20.81
CA SER A 14 9.00 5.32 19.58
C SER A 14 8.12 4.08 19.41
N LEU A 15 7.31 4.06 18.36
CA LEU A 15 6.91 2.81 17.74
C LEU A 15 8.21 2.14 17.31
N THR A 16 8.81 1.37 18.22
CA THR A 16 9.91 0.47 17.90
C THR A 16 9.31 -0.55 16.97
N TYR A 17 9.47 -0.34 15.67
CA TYR A 17 9.39 -1.41 14.70
C TYR A 17 10.27 -2.54 15.23
N GLY A 18 9.66 -3.69 15.49
CA GLY A 18 10.33 -4.85 16.03
C GLY A 18 11.52 -5.28 15.14
N PRO A 19 12.40 -6.15 15.65
CA PRO A 19 13.66 -6.54 15.02
C PRO A 19 13.56 -7.34 13.70
N LEU A 20 12.40 -7.33 13.02
CA LEU A 20 12.11 -8.14 11.84
C LEU A 20 12.70 -7.61 10.52
N LEU A 21 13.18 -6.36 10.46
CA LEU A 21 13.84 -5.81 9.26
C LEU A 21 15.34 -6.15 9.16
N ARG A 22 15.87 -7.06 9.99
CA ARG A 22 17.26 -7.53 9.84
C ARG A 22 17.34 -8.73 8.90
N ARG A 23 17.86 -8.45 7.71
CA ARG A 23 18.41 -9.39 6.71
C ARG A 23 17.39 -10.14 5.86
N LEU A 24 16.90 -9.50 4.82
CA LEU A 24 16.66 -10.22 3.58
C LEU A 24 17.10 -9.34 2.40
N ASP A 25 17.95 -9.89 1.53
CA ASP A 25 18.29 -9.35 0.20
C ASP A 25 17.03 -9.36 -0.70
N LEU A 26 16.04 -8.49 -0.41
CA LEU A 26 14.71 -8.53 -1.01
C LEU A 26 14.52 -7.47 -2.09
N ASN A 27 14.78 -7.85 -3.33
CA ASN A 27 14.26 -7.10 -4.49
C ASN A 27 12.75 -7.37 -4.75
N MET A 28 12.05 -8.11 -3.87
CA MET A 28 10.65 -8.49 -4.04
C MET A 28 9.87 -8.35 -2.73
N ALA A 29 8.75 -7.63 -2.78
CA ALA A 29 7.82 -7.50 -1.67
C ALA A 29 6.99 -8.78 -1.46
N PHE A 30 6.71 -9.10 -0.21
CA PHE A 30 5.72 -10.11 0.14
C PHE A 30 4.33 -9.49 0.07
N CYS A 31 3.36 -10.27 -0.40
CA CYS A 31 1.97 -9.84 -0.41
C CYS A 31 1.11 -10.82 0.39
N SER A 32 0.08 -10.27 1.00
CA SER A 32 -1.00 -11.01 1.62
C SER A 32 -2.34 -10.37 1.30
N PHE A 33 -3.39 -11.15 1.43
CA PHE A 33 -4.76 -10.67 1.35
C PHE A 33 -5.61 -11.40 2.38
N LEU A 34 -6.68 -10.73 2.81
CA LEU A 34 -7.65 -11.27 3.74
C LEU A 34 -8.63 -12.15 2.96
N LEU A 35 -8.68 -13.44 3.29
CA LEU A 35 -9.61 -14.40 2.67
C LEU A 35 -10.99 -14.35 3.33
N GLU A 36 -10.99 -14.34 4.66
CA GLU A 36 -12.20 -14.41 5.46
C GLU A 36 -11.99 -13.61 6.74
N SER A 37 -13.04 -12.97 7.21
CA SER A 37 -13.09 -12.41 8.55
C SER A 37 -14.39 -12.82 9.24
N LYS A 38 -14.30 -13.03 10.55
CA LYS A 38 -15.44 -13.34 11.42
C LYS A 38 -15.41 -12.40 12.61
N LEU A 39 -16.53 -11.71 12.84
CA LEU A 39 -16.72 -10.82 13.98
C LEU A 39 -17.74 -11.40 14.95
N ILE A 40 -17.47 -11.26 16.25
CA ILE A 40 -18.38 -11.64 17.34
C ILE A 40 -18.40 -10.52 18.37
N ALA A 41 -19.58 -9.94 18.62
CA ALA A 41 -19.78 -8.96 19.70
C ALA A 41 -19.54 -9.61 21.07
N LEU A 42 -18.75 -8.95 21.91
CA LEU A 42 -18.38 -9.33 23.28
C LEU A 42 -18.61 -8.15 24.23
N GLY A 43 -19.87 -7.75 24.41
CA GLY A 43 -20.22 -6.58 25.22
C GLY A 43 -19.70 -5.29 24.58
N GLU A 44 -18.76 -4.60 25.23
CA GLU A 44 -18.13 -3.35 24.75
C GLU A 44 -16.95 -3.59 23.79
N SER A 45 -16.68 -4.84 23.44
CA SER A 45 -15.60 -5.24 22.52
C SER A 45 -16.14 -6.11 21.39
N VAL A 46 -15.36 -6.23 20.33
CA VAL A 46 -15.59 -7.14 19.21
C VAL A 46 -14.41 -8.10 19.14
N ALA A 47 -14.66 -9.40 19.16
CA ALA A 47 -13.65 -10.37 18.77
C ALA A 47 -13.65 -10.52 17.25
N ALA A 48 -12.46 -10.43 16.66
CA ALA A 48 -12.22 -10.66 15.25
C ALA A 48 -11.31 -11.87 15.07
N GLU A 49 -11.68 -12.77 14.18
CA GLU A 49 -10.80 -13.79 13.63
C GLU A 49 -10.65 -13.54 12.13
N VAL A 50 -9.40 -13.46 11.67
CA VAL A 50 -9.06 -13.24 10.26
C VAL A 50 -8.25 -14.42 9.74
N THR A 51 -8.62 -14.88 8.55
CA THR A 51 -7.89 -15.88 7.80
C THR A 51 -7.27 -15.21 6.59
N CYS A 52 -5.97 -15.40 6.41
CA CYS A 52 -5.22 -14.69 5.39
C CYS A 52 -4.46 -15.68 4.52
N GLU A 53 -4.23 -15.27 3.29
CA GLU A 53 -3.36 -15.98 2.37
C GLU A 53 -2.22 -15.06 1.94
N GLY A 54 -1.09 -15.65 1.64
CA GLY A 54 0.15 -14.92 1.42
C GLY A 54 1.30 -15.47 2.23
N GLY A 55 2.51 -15.03 1.88
CA GLY A 55 3.74 -15.34 2.59
C GLY A 55 4.23 -14.19 3.45
N SER A 56 3.46 -13.09 3.52
CA SER A 56 3.79 -11.99 4.42
C SER A 56 3.53 -12.39 5.87
N THR A 57 4.24 -11.74 6.78
CA THR A 57 4.03 -11.91 8.22
C THR A 57 3.15 -10.81 8.80
N VAL A 58 2.29 -10.21 7.96
CA VAL A 58 1.40 -9.10 8.33
C VAL A 58 0.65 -9.44 9.62
N ASP A 59 0.90 -8.64 10.66
CA ASP A 59 0.16 -8.66 11.91
C ASP A 59 -1.09 -7.79 11.73
N TRP A 60 -2.23 -8.44 11.53
CA TRP A 60 -3.51 -7.75 11.32
C TRP A 60 -3.96 -6.96 12.56
N SER A 61 -3.52 -7.38 13.75
CA SER A 61 -3.78 -6.60 14.96
C SER A 61 -3.05 -5.26 14.93
N SER A 62 -1.89 -5.19 14.28
CA SER A 62 -1.14 -3.95 14.07
C SER A 62 -1.78 -3.07 12.99
N ILE A 63 -2.26 -3.65 11.88
CA ILE A 63 -3.01 -2.90 10.87
C ILE A 63 -4.28 -2.29 11.47
N VAL A 64 -5.07 -3.07 12.23
CA VAL A 64 -6.28 -2.57 12.89
C VAL A 64 -5.96 -1.44 13.87
N ARG A 65 -4.90 -1.56 14.68
CA ARG A 65 -4.44 -0.46 15.57
C ARG A 65 -4.10 0.81 14.80
N ALA A 66 -3.43 0.67 13.67
CA ALA A 66 -3.08 1.81 12.84
C ALA A 66 -4.31 2.44 12.16
N ALA A 67 -5.27 1.61 11.73
CA ALA A 67 -6.54 2.07 11.18
C ALA A 67 -7.42 2.76 12.23
N PHE A 68 -7.41 2.30 13.48
CA PHE A 68 -8.22 2.85 14.57
C PHE A 68 -7.35 3.22 15.79
N PRO A 69 -6.71 4.41 15.81
CA PRO A 69 -5.79 4.79 16.87
C PRO A 69 -6.38 4.82 18.29
N GLN A 70 -7.71 4.97 18.41
CA GLN A 70 -8.45 4.93 19.67
C GLN A 70 -8.73 3.50 20.17
N ALA A 71 -8.52 2.50 19.31
CA ALA A 71 -8.85 1.12 19.60
C ALA A 71 -7.86 0.49 20.57
N VAL A 72 -8.36 -0.27 21.53
CA VAL A 72 -7.52 -1.18 22.32
C VAL A 72 -7.60 -2.56 21.68
N VAL A 73 -6.49 -3.01 21.11
CA VAL A 73 -6.38 -4.30 20.42
C VAL A 73 -5.53 -5.27 21.22
N SER A 74 -6.07 -6.46 21.49
CA SER A 74 -5.39 -7.51 22.25
C SER A 74 -5.42 -8.83 21.49
N ALA A 75 -4.26 -9.47 21.35
CA ALA A 75 -4.18 -10.80 20.74
C ALA A 75 -4.92 -11.84 21.59
N MET A 76 -5.69 -12.72 20.94
CA MET A 76 -6.36 -13.82 21.61
C MET A 76 -5.44 -15.05 21.69
N ARG A 77 -5.38 -15.67 22.86
CA ARG A 77 -4.60 -16.91 23.08
C ARG A 77 -5.29 -18.16 22.54
N ARG A 78 -6.60 -18.10 22.31
CA ARG A 78 -7.40 -19.21 21.78
C ARG A 78 -8.16 -18.71 20.55
N PRO A 79 -8.20 -19.50 19.45
CA PRO A 79 -9.07 -19.22 18.32
C PRO A 79 -10.54 -19.14 18.75
N LEU A 80 -11.36 -18.46 17.97
CA LEU A 80 -12.80 -18.50 18.18
C LEU A 80 -13.30 -19.95 17.99
N PRO A 81 -14.36 -20.38 18.69
CA PRO A 81 -14.95 -21.69 18.44
C PRO A 81 -15.44 -21.73 16.98
N THR A 82 -14.69 -22.40 16.11
CA THR A 82 -15.05 -22.62 14.70
C THR A 82 -15.80 -23.93 14.56
N GLY A 83 -16.87 -23.92 13.75
CA GLY A 83 -17.57 -25.13 13.34
C GLY A 83 -16.67 -26.08 12.51
N PRO A 84 -17.13 -27.32 12.23
CA PRO A 84 -16.29 -28.42 11.75
C PRO A 84 -15.84 -28.38 10.28
N GLN A 85 -15.88 -27.23 9.58
CA GLN A 85 -15.54 -27.17 8.15
C GLN A 85 -14.60 -26.01 7.84
N TYR A 86 -13.27 -26.17 7.94
CA TYR A 86 -12.37 -25.13 7.45
C TYR A 86 -11.05 -25.66 6.91
N LEU A 87 -10.56 -24.98 5.86
CA LEU A 87 -9.31 -25.24 5.14
C LEU A 87 -8.12 -25.26 6.11
N PRO A 88 -7.37 -26.38 6.23
CA PRO A 88 -6.41 -26.59 7.31
C PRO A 88 -5.05 -25.87 7.18
N SER A 89 -4.81 -25.03 6.15
CA SER A 89 -3.47 -24.52 5.85
C SER A 89 -3.27 -23.00 5.94
N ALA A 90 -4.33 -22.19 5.96
CA ALA A 90 -4.18 -20.73 5.97
C ALA A 90 -3.88 -20.19 7.40
N PRO A 91 -2.89 -19.30 7.57
CA PRO A 91 -2.65 -18.64 8.86
C PRO A 91 -3.89 -17.91 9.38
N ARG A 92 -4.21 -18.13 10.66
CA ARG A 92 -5.29 -17.44 11.37
C ARG A 92 -4.74 -16.52 12.44
N GLN A 93 -5.34 -15.35 12.55
CA GLN A 93 -5.07 -14.41 13.63
C GLN A 93 -6.39 -14.05 14.31
N ALA A 94 -6.41 -14.10 15.64
CA ALA A 94 -7.56 -13.73 16.43
C ALA A 94 -7.18 -12.64 17.43
N PHE A 95 -8.01 -11.61 17.53
CA PHE A 95 -7.79 -10.47 18.41
C PHE A 95 -9.12 -9.87 18.86
N THR A 96 -9.12 -9.18 20.00
CA THR A 96 -10.25 -8.36 20.44
C THR A 96 -9.96 -6.90 20.16
N VAL A 97 -10.99 -6.16 19.78
CA VAL A 97 -10.98 -4.72 19.53
C VAL A 97 -12.04 -4.08 20.41
N SER A 98 -11.68 -3.01 21.11
CA SER A 98 -12.64 -2.17 21.85
C SER A 98 -12.51 -0.72 21.41
N ASN A 99 -13.50 0.12 21.72
CA ASN A 99 -13.60 1.52 21.28
C ASN A 99 -13.74 1.70 19.76
N VAL A 100 -14.23 0.67 19.07
CA VAL A 100 -14.58 0.69 17.64
C VAL A 100 -15.92 0.00 17.51
N GLN A 101 -16.84 0.57 16.73
CA GLN A 101 -18.13 -0.09 16.48
C GLN A 101 -17.90 -1.32 15.60
N GLN A 102 -18.74 -2.34 15.76
CA GLN A 102 -18.59 -3.57 14.98
C GLN A 102 -18.71 -3.29 13.48
N GLU A 103 -19.62 -2.39 13.11
CA GLU A 103 -19.89 -1.98 11.73
C GLU A 103 -18.67 -1.32 11.08
N ASP A 104 -17.98 -0.43 11.82
CA ASP A 104 -16.76 0.23 11.33
C ASP A 104 -15.64 -0.79 11.08
N LEU A 105 -15.50 -1.77 11.98
CA LEU A 105 -14.51 -2.84 11.85
C LEU A 105 -14.85 -3.78 10.68
N GLU A 106 -16.12 -4.11 10.49
CA GLU A 106 -16.61 -4.93 9.38
C GLU A 106 -16.37 -4.25 8.04
N GLU A 107 -16.72 -2.97 7.91
CA GLU A 107 -16.47 -2.19 6.71
C GLU A 107 -14.98 -2.12 6.39
N PHE A 108 -14.14 -1.84 7.40
CA PHE A 108 -12.69 -1.82 7.23
C PHE A 108 -12.15 -3.16 6.73
N LEU A 109 -12.54 -4.28 7.35
CA LEU A 109 -12.08 -5.61 6.94
C LEU A 109 -12.56 -5.96 5.53
N MET A 110 -13.76 -5.55 5.14
CA MET A 110 -14.24 -5.71 3.77
C MET A 110 -13.38 -4.93 2.77
N VAL A 111 -13.06 -3.67 3.05
CA VAL A 111 -12.20 -2.84 2.17
C VAL A 111 -10.83 -3.49 1.99
N VAL A 112 -10.20 -3.92 3.08
CA VAL A 112 -8.87 -4.54 2.98
C VAL A 112 -8.94 -5.93 2.34
N GLY A 113 -10.02 -6.69 2.55
CA GLY A 113 -10.27 -7.98 1.87
C GLY A 113 -10.41 -7.87 0.35
N HIS A 114 -10.69 -6.69 -0.18
CA HIS A 114 -10.71 -6.40 -1.61
C HIS A 114 -9.37 -5.85 -2.14
N SER A 115 -8.29 -5.97 -1.36
CA SER A 115 -6.97 -5.46 -1.73
C SER A 115 -5.84 -6.44 -1.39
N LEU A 116 -4.68 -6.19 -1.97
CA LEU A 116 -3.42 -6.86 -1.65
C LEU A 116 -2.61 -5.98 -0.72
N THR A 117 -2.42 -6.42 0.52
CA THR A 117 -1.47 -5.80 1.45
C THR A 117 -0.05 -6.17 1.04
N ILE A 118 0.81 -5.17 0.94
CA ILE A 118 2.20 -5.29 0.49
C ILE A 118 3.11 -4.99 1.67
N GLU A 119 3.96 -5.95 2.01
CA GLU A 119 5.03 -5.78 3.00
C GLU A 119 6.25 -5.17 2.29
N ASP A 120 6.44 -3.85 2.45
CA ASP A 120 7.52 -3.08 1.85
C ASP A 120 8.17 -2.08 2.85
N ARG A 121 8.76 -0.98 2.35
CA ARG A 121 9.45 0.03 3.18
C ARG A 121 8.54 1.18 3.63
N LEU A 122 7.26 1.14 3.31
CA LEU A 122 6.26 2.14 3.72
C LEU A 122 5.57 1.65 5.01
N ASP A 123 4.76 2.51 5.63
CA ASP A 123 4.06 2.13 6.87
C ASP A 123 2.90 1.17 6.62
N GLU A 124 2.34 1.22 5.42
CA GLU A 124 1.32 0.33 4.89
C GLU A 124 1.20 0.57 3.40
N SER A 125 1.13 -0.50 2.60
CA SER A 125 0.97 -0.41 1.15
C SER A 125 -0.11 -1.37 0.69
N HIS A 126 -0.97 -0.92 -0.22
CA HIS A 126 -1.98 -1.77 -0.86
C HIS A 126 -1.93 -1.67 -2.38
N ALA A 127 -2.21 -2.78 -3.04
CA ALA A 127 -2.66 -2.80 -4.43
C ALA A 127 -4.11 -3.23 -4.51
N LEU A 128 -4.93 -2.54 -5.29
CA LEU A 128 -6.36 -2.87 -5.40
C LEU A 128 -6.62 -4.20 -6.11
N ALA A 129 -5.68 -4.67 -6.94
CA ALA A 129 -5.75 -6.01 -7.55
C ALA A 129 -4.37 -6.48 -8.04
N PRO A 130 -4.20 -7.80 -8.29
CA PRO A 130 -3.15 -8.26 -9.20
C PRO A 130 -3.34 -7.64 -10.60
N HIS A 131 -2.25 -7.35 -11.29
CA HIS A 131 -2.30 -6.88 -12.69
C HIS A 131 -2.72 -8.00 -13.64
N THR A 132 -2.30 -9.22 -13.33
CA THR A 132 -2.61 -10.46 -14.03
C THR A 132 -2.75 -11.58 -13.03
N ILE A 133 -3.54 -12.59 -13.36
CA ILE A 133 -3.68 -13.84 -12.59
C ILE A 133 -3.41 -15.04 -13.51
N PRO A 134 -2.88 -16.16 -12.99
CA PRO A 134 -2.73 -17.39 -13.76
C PRO A 134 -4.10 -17.98 -14.10
N LEU A 135 -4.25 -18.54 -15.30
CA LEU A 135 -5.48 -19.24 -15.71
C LEU A 135 -5.61 -20.62 -15.05
N GLU A 136 -4.48 -21.29 -14.88
CA GLU A 136 -4.35 -22.64 -14.34
C GLU A 136 -2.93 -22.83 -13.79
N PRO A 137 -2.68 -23.82 -12.92
CA PRO A 137 -1.34 -24.13 -12.44
C PRO A 137 -0.36 -24.38 -13.60
N GLY A 138 0.67 -23.53 -13.72
CA GLY A 138 1.68 -23.61 -14.80
C GLY A 138 1.22 -23.07 -16.16
N GLY A 139 0.01 -22.52 -16.25
CA GLY A 139 -0.56 -21.95 -17.47
C GLY A 139 -0.16 -20.49 -17.73
N GLY A 140 -0.80 -19.90 -18.74
CA GLY A 140 -0.64 -18.49 -19.08
C GLY A 140 -1.29 -17.53 -18.06
N PHE A 141 -0.94 -16.25 -18.17
CA PHE A 141 -1.52 -15.18 -17.35
C PHE A 141 -2.61 -14.42 -18.13
N VAL A 142 -3.73 -14.15 -17.47
CA VAL A 142 -4.78 -13.26 -17.97
C VAL A 142 -4.79 -11.96 -17.16
N ARG A 143 -5.09 -10.83 -17.79
CA ARG A 143 -5.26 -9.55 -17.08
C ARG A 143 -6.55 -9.60 -16.26
N THR A 144 -6.46 -9.17 -15.00
CA THR A 144 -7.65 -8.90 -14.18
C THR A 144 -8.44 -7.74 -14.78
N LYS A 145 -9.68 -7.52 -14.31
CA LYS A 145 -10.46 -6.34 -14.68
C LYS A 145 -9.67 -5.04 -14.53
N LEU A 146 -9.08 -4.81 -13.35
CA LEU A 146 -8.32 -3.59 -13.06
C LEU A 146 -6.99 -3.53 -13.82
N GLY A 147 -6.30 -4.66 -14.00
CA GLY A 147 -5.11 -4.74 -14.86
C GLY A 147 -5.42 -4.39 -16.32
N GLY A 148 -6.59 -4.79 -16.82
CA GLY A 148 -7.11 -4.40 -18.12
C GLY A 148 -7.39 -2.91 -18.22
N LEU A 149 -7.94 -2.28 -17.18
CA LEU A 149 -8.15 -0.83 -17.12
C LEU A 149 -6.82 -0.08 -17.16
N VAL A 150 -5.84 -0.46 -16.33
CA VAL A 150 -4.50 0.15 -16.32
C VAL A 150 -3.85 0.03 -17.69
N TYR A 151 -3.92 -1.14 -18.33
CA TYR A 151 -3.37 -1.35 -19.66
C TYR A 151 -4.03 -0.46 -20.73
N LYS A 152 -5.36 -0.27 -20.69
CA LYS A 152 -6.10 0.59 -21.61
C LYS A 152 -5.81 2.07 -21.39
N ALA A 153 -5.68 2.50 -20.13
CA ALA A 153 -5.45 3.88 -19.75
C ALA A 153 -4.02 4.36 -20.07
N LYS A 154 -3.03 3.49 -19.90
CA LYS A 154 -1.60 3.84 -20.07
C LYS A 154 -1.25 4.05 -21.54
N ASP A 155 -0.69 5.21 -21.85
CA ASP A 155 -0.09 5.45 -23.17
C ASP A 155 1.38 5.02 -23.21
N TYR A 156 1.63 3.88 -23.85
CA TYR A 156 2.96 3.30 -24.01
C TYR A 156 3.78 3.98 -25.12
N THR A 157 3.14 4.70 -26.05
CA THR A 157 3.88 5.53 -27.03
C THR A 157 4.39 6.82 -26.41
N LYS A 158 3.85 7.18 -25.22
CA LYS A 158 4.15 8.40 -24.45
C LYS A 158 3.76 9.70 -25.17
N SER A 159 2.87 9.62 -26.16
CA SER A 159 2.33 10.75 -26.91
C SER A 159 1.35 11.61 -26.11
N VAL A 160 0.59 10.98 -25.21
CA VAL A 160 -0.41 11.64 -24.35
C VAL A 160 -0.27 11.17 -22.89
N PRO A 161 -0.77 11.93 -21.91
CA PRO A 161 -0.74 11.51 -20.50
C PRO A 161 -1.55 10.24 -20.26
N VAL A 162 -2.74 10.16 -20.85
CA VAL A 162 -3.72 9.08 -20.71
C VAL A 162 -4.29 8.75 -22.09
N ARG A 163 -4.21 7.48 -22.49
CA ARG A 163 -4.74 6.99 -23.78
C ARG A 163 -6.25 6.81 -23.76
N ASN A 164 -6.80 6.37 -22.63
CA ASN A 164 -8.22 6.12 -22.45
C ASN A 164 -8.70 6.74 -21.13
N GLN A 165 -9.33 7.91 -21.23
CA GLN A 165 -9.81 8.67 -20.06
C GLN A 165 -10.92 7.94 -19.29
N LYS A 166 -11.81 7.20 -19.98
CA LYS A 166 -12.84 6.41 -19.29
C LYS A 166 -12.21 5.34 -18.40
N ALA A 167 -11.23 4.61 -18.93
CA ALA A 167 -10.51 3.60 -18.14
C ALA A 167 -9.74 4.24 -16.96
N ALA A 168 -9.15 5.43 -17.15
CA ALA A 168 -8.51 6.17 -16.07
C ALA A 168 -9.50 6.66 -15.00
N GLY A 169 -10.71 7.07 -15.42
CA GLY A 169 -11.81 7.43 -14.51
C GLY A 169 -12.26 6.24 -13.66
N GLU A 170 -12.44 5.06 -14.26
CA GLU A 170 -12.79 3.85 -13.49
C GLU A 170 -11.70 3.46 -12.48
N ILE A 171 -10.41 3.63 -12.81
CA ILE A 171 -9.31 3.42 -11.85
C ILE A 171 -9.39 4.45 -10.71
N LEU A 172 -9.63 5.72 -11.05
CA LEU A 172 -9.77 6.81 -10.09
C LEU A 172 -10.91 6.52 -9.10
N ASP A 173 -12.05 6.04 -9.58
CA ASP A 173 -13.20 5.68 -8.73
C ASP A 173 -12.83 4.60 -7.71
N TRP A 174 -12.14 3.54 -8.15
CA TRP A 174 -11.72 2.46 -7.26
C TRP A 174 -10.71 2.93 -6.20
N MET A 175 -9.75 3.77 -6.59
CA MET A 175 -8.78 4.35 -5.65
C MET A 175 -9.44 5.34 -4.69
N THR A 176 -10.42 6.10 -5.15
CA THR A 176 -11.19 7.03 -4.33
C THR A 176 -11.98 6.26 -3.27
N GLU A 177 -12.72 5.22 -3.68
CA GLU A 177 -13.49 4.38 -2.75
C GLU A 177 -12.58 3.75 -1.69
N PHE A 178 -11.43 3.21 -2.09
CA PHE A 178 -10.49 2.64 -1.14
C PHE A 178 -9.99 3.67 -0.12
N ILE A 179 -9.56 4.85 -0.58
CA ILE A 179 -9.03 5.89 0.32
C ILE A 179 -10.10 6.41 1.27
N ASP A 180 -11.32 6.62 0.77
CA ASP A 180 -12.43 7.16 1.57
C ASP A 180 -12.87 6.18 2.67
N ARG A 181 -12.97 4.89 2.33
CA ARG A 181 -13.47 3.85 3.24
C ARG A 181 -12.41 3.25 4.15
N HIS A 182 -11.12 3.38 3.82
CA HIS A 182 -10.03 2.88 4.66
C HIS A 182 -9.62 3.93 5.71
N PRO A 183 -9.89 3.74 7.02
CA PRO A 183 -9.77 4.81 8.02
C PRO A 183 -8.37 5.45 8.09
N ARG A 184 -7.32 4.65 7.90
CA ARG A 184 -5.94 5.15 7.85
C ARG A 184 -5.66 6.06 6.65
N TYR A 185 -6.10 5.67 5.45
CA TYR A 185 -5.91 6.45 4.22
C TYR A 185 -6.81 7.68 4.22
N ALA A 186 -8.04 7.57 4.72
CA ALA A 186 -8.98 8.68 4.81
C ALA A 186 -8.39 9.87 5.59
N ARG A 187 -7.67 9.58 6.69
CA ARG A 187 -7.01 10.59 7.54
C ARG A 187 -5.80 11.28 6.91
N ALA A 188 -5.15 10.67 5.92
CA ALA A 188 -4.00 11.30 5.28
C ALA A 188 -4.42 12.55 4.49
N HIS A 189 -3.64 13.63 4.58
CA HIS A 189 -4.04 14.92 4.00
C HIS A 189 -3.32 15.26 2.69
N THR A 190 -2.28 14.50 2.34
CA THR A 190 -1.44 14.77 1.18
C THR A 190 -1.30 13.55 0.29
N ILE A 191 -1.52 13.75 -1.01
CA ILE A 191 -1.23 12.80 -2.09
C ILE A 191 0.13 13.15 -2.70
N VAL A 192 1.00 12.16 -2.81
CA VAL A 192 2.30 12.24 -3.50
C VAL A 192 2.30 11.24 -4.64
N THR A 193 2.70 11.63 -5.85
CA THR A 193 2.75 10.67 -6.97
C THR A 193 4.16 10.12 -7.18
N VAL A 194 4.28 8.88 -7.65
CA VAL A 194 5.55 8.39 -8.19
C VAL A 194 5.90 9.16 -9.48
N PRO A 195 7.12 9.74 -9.59
CA PRO A 195 7.49 10.48 -10.79
C PRO A 195 7.86 9.54 -11.94
N SER A 196 7.56 9.98 -13.16
CA SER A 196 7.96 9.32 -14.41
C SER A 196 9.44 8.93 -14.39
N SER A 197 9.77 7.78 -15.00
CA SER A 197 11.16 7.40 -15.24
C SER A 197 11.85 8.33 -16.25
N ASP A 198 11.06 8.99 -17.09
CA ASP A 198 11.50 9.99 -18.07
C ASP A 198 11.37 11.40 -17.44
N PRO A 199 12.50 12.10 -17.16
CA PRO A 199 12.49 13.43 -16.55
C PRO A 199 11.75 14.51 -17.36
N ALA A 200 11.67 14.35 -18.69
CA ALA A 200 10.97 15.30 -19.55
C ALA A 200 9.45 15.12 -19.48
N ARG A 201 8.98 13.92 -19.12
CA ARG A 201 7.56 13.59 -19.07
C ARG A 201 6.96 13.92 -17.71
N LYS A 202 6.36 15.12 -17.63
CA LYS A 202 5.67 15.60 -16.43
C LYS A 202 4.27 15.02 -16.24
N GLU A 203 3.59 14.68 -17.34
CA GLU A 203 2.22 14.19 -17.32
C GLU A 203 2.15 12.71 -17.73
N THR A 204 1.56 11.90 -16.86
CA THR A 204 1.44 10.44 -16.94
C THR A 204 0.09 10.00 -16.39
N LEU A 205 -0.25 8.71 -16.52
CA LEU A 205 -1.41 8.14 -15.83
C LEU A 205 -1.32 8.38 -14.31
N VAL A 206 -0.14 8.22 -13.71
CA VAL A 206 0.05 8.40 -12.26
C VAL A 206 -0.22 9.84 -11.82
N THR A 207 0.29 10.83 -12.56
CA THR A 207 0.01 12.25 -12.24
C THR A 207 -1.43 12.63 -12.50
N TYR A 208 -2.06 12.05 -13.52
CA TYR A 208 -3.49 12.21 -13.78
C TYR A 208 -4.34 11.67 -12.62
N LEU A 209 -4.06 10.43 -12.17
CA LEU A 209 -4.74 9.82 -11.03
C LEU A 209 -4.51 10.62 -9.74
N GLY A 210 -3.26 11.04 -9.47
CA GLY A 210 -2.94 11.84 -8.29
C GLY A 210 -3.69 13.18 -8.24
N ARG A 211 -3.81 13.87 -9.38
CA ARG A 211 -4.63 15.10 -9.49
C ARG A 211 -6.11 14.83 -9.22
N GLY A 212 -6.66 13.80 -9.86
CA GLY A 212 -8.06 13.42 -9.65
C GLY A 212 -8.35 13.06 -8.19
N LEU A 213 -7.48 12.28 -7.55
CA LEU A 213 -7.63 11.90 -6.13
C LEU A 213 -7.56 13.11 -5.21
N ALA A 214 -6.59 14.01 -5.45
CA ALA A 214 -6.44 15.23 -4.66
C ALA A 214 -7.66 16.15 -4.77
N GLU A 215 -8.20 16.31 -5.99
CA GLU A 215 -9.41 17.11 -6.24
C GLU A 215 -10.65 16.47 -5.61
N THR A 216 -10.91 15.19 -5.88
CA THR A 216 -12.10 14.48 -5.40
C THR A 216 -12.14 14.37 -3.87
N LEU A 217 -11.00 14.12 -3.24
CA LEU A 217 -10.92 13.91 -1.79
C LEU A 217 -10.52 15.16 -0.99
N GLY A 218 -10.36 16.31 -1.66
CA GLY A 218 -9.93 17.56 -1.02
C GLY A 218 -8.55 17.47 -0.35
N LYS A 219 -7.64 16.68 -0.91
CA LYS A 219 -6.28 16.45 -0.37
C LYS A 219 -5.25 17.32 -1.09
N ARG A 220 -4.16 17.68 -0.42
CA ARG A 220 -3.04 18.42 -1.04
C ARG A 220 -2.30 17.52 -2.03
N LEU A 221 -1.94 18.02 -3.21
CA LEU A 221 -1.12 17.29 -4.18
C LEU A 221 0.33 17.77 -4.17
N VAL A 222 1.27 16.82 -4.08
CA VAL A 222 2.70 17.05 -4.25
C VAL A 222 3.22 16.16 -5.39
N LEU A 223 3.91 16.78 -6.34
CA LEU A 223 4.48 16.10 -7.51
C LEU A 223 6.01 16.12 -7.43
N PRO A 224 6.66 15.01 -7.04
CA PRO A 224 8.10 14.88 -7.14
C PRO A 224 8.58 15.04 -8.58
N ARG A 225 9.81 15.52 -8.76
CA ARG A 225 10.44 15.66 -10.07
C ARG A 225 11.64 14.73 -10.18
N ARG A 226 11.68 13.92 -11.23
CA ARG A 226 12.88 13.18 -11.61
C ARG A 226 13.97 14.16 -12.08
N ILE A 227 15.17 14.07 -11.53
CA ILE A 227 16.32 14.91 -11.91
C ILE A 227 17.36 14.16 -12.74
N VAL A 228 17.41 12.82 -12.62
CA VAL A 228 18.26 11.95 -13.44
C VAL A 228 17.38 10.92 -14.12
N GLY A 229 17.55 10.72 -15.43
CA GLY A 229 16.83 9.68 -16.16
C GLY A 229 17.20 8.30 -15.64
N VAL A 230 16.21 7.48 -15.32
CA VAL A 230 16.43 6.08 -14.94
C VAL A 230 16.09 5.23 -16.14
N GLU A 231 17.05 4.41 -16.60
CA GLU A 231 16.79 3.46 -17.68
C GLU A 231 15.60 2.57 -17.32
N ALA A 232 14.68 2.40 -18.28
CA ALA A 232 13.54 1.53 -18.05
C ALA A 232 14.07 0.09 -17.91
N ARG A 233 13.90 -0.54 -16.73
CA ARG A 233 14.43 -1.88 -16.45
C ARG A 233 14.00 -2.99 -17.42
N LYS A 234 12.99 -2.77 -18.26
CA LYS A 234 12.64 -3.69 -19.35
C LYS A 234 13.76 -3.81 -20.41
N ASP A 235 14.68 -2.86 -20.43
CA ASP A 235 15.79 -2.77 -21.36
C ASP A 235 17.14 -3.17 -20.69
N ILE A 236 17.13 -3.53 -19.39
CA ILE A 236 18.31 -3.96 -18.64
C ILE A 236 18.36 -5.49 -18.63
N ASP A 237 19.34 -6.04 -19.34
CA ASP A 237 19.67 -7.47 -19.31
C ASP A 237 20.14 -7.86 -17.88
N GLY A 238 19.64 -8.99 -17.37
CA GLY A 238 19.69 -9.37 -15.95
C GLY A 238 21.08 -9.69 -15.38
N SER A 239 22.16 -9.36 -16.11
CA SER A 239 23.54 -9.74 -15.85
C SER A 239 24.40 -8.65 -15.21
N ARG A 240 23.85 -7.46 -14.90
CA ARG A 240 24.63 -6.34 -14.33
C ARG A 240 24.29 -6.05 -12.85
N PRO A 241 25.02 -6.64 -11.89
CA PRO A 241 24.82 -6.42 -10.46
C PRO A 241 25.29 -5.04 -9.96
N GLU A 242 25.94 -4.23 -10.80
CA GLU A 242 26.58 -2.96 -10.41
C GLU A 242 25.63 -1.76 -10.26
N PHE A 243 24.33 -1.92 -10.56
CA PHE A 243 23.36 -0.82 -10.51
C PHE A 243 22.81 -0.50 -9.12
N ASN A 244 23.15 -1.26 -8.08
CA ASN A 244 22.37 -1.28 -6.84
C ASN A 244 22.95 -0.53 -5.62
N GLN A 245 24.08 0.18 -5.69
CA GLN A 245 24.66 0.74 -4.46
C GLN A 245 25.03 2.23 -4.39
N GLU A 246 25.04 3.01 -5.47
CA GLU A 246 25.45 4.43 -5.36
C GLU A 246 24.68 5.41 -6.26
N GLN A 247 23.44 5.10 -6.64
CA GLN A 247 22.61 6.12 -7.26
C GLN A 247 22.12 7.09 -6.18
N GLY A 248 22.74 8.29 -6.13
CA GLY A 248 22.19 9.43 -5.42
C GLY A 248 20.71 9.66 -5.77
N ALA A 249 19.98 10.39 -4.93
CA ALA A 249 18.53 10.60 -5.12
C ALA A 249 18.21 10.99 -6.57
N THR A 250 17.46 10.15 -7.28
CA THR A 250 17.18 10.37 -8.71
C THR A 250 15.95 11.27 -8.90
N ALA A 251 15.19 11.49 -7.84
CA ALA A 251 14.10 12.44 -7.76
C ALA A 251 14.28 13.44 -6.60
N VAL A 252 13.61 14.59 -6.74
CA VAL A 252 13.50 15.63 -5.72
C VAL A 252 12.03 15.88 -5.41
N LEU A 253 11.74 16.15 -4.14
CA LEU A 253 10.42 16.53 -3.67
C LEU A 253 10.50 17.99 -3.21
N ALA A 254 9.64 18.84 -3.76
CA ALA A 254 9.50 20.21 -3.32
C ALA A 254 8.39 20.31 -2.29
N GLY A 255 8.61 21.11 -1.25
CA GLY A 255 7.64 21.35 -0.18
C GLY A 255 8.05 20.76 1.15
N ASP A 256 7.34 21.21 2.18
CA ASP A 256 7.46 20.73 3.55
C ASP A 256 6.28 19.78 3.84
N LEU A 257 6.62 18.60 4.35
CA LEU A 257 5.66 17.56 4.77
C LEU A 257 5.73 17.34 6.30
N GLN A 258 6.33 18.28 7.05
CA GLN A 258 6.55 18.16 8.48
C GLN A 258 5.25 17.84 9.24
N GLY A 259 5.23 16.67 9.89
CA GLY A 259 4.09 16.26 10.70
C GLY A 259 2.93 15.67 9.90
N GLU A 260 3.07 15.50 8.58
CA GLU A 260 1.97 15.01 7.75
C GLU A 260 1.96 13.49 7.57
N ALA A 261 0.75 12.95 7.46
CA ALA A 261 0.46 11.64 6.91
C ALA A 261 0.19 11.75 5.41
N ILE A 262 0.87 10.95 4.61
CA ILE A 262 0.83 11.03 3.15
C ILE A 262 0.42 9.70 2.50
N ILE A 263 -0.12 9.77 1.28
CA ILE A 263 -0.36 8.61 0.43
C ILE A 263 0.46 8.76 -0.84
N ILE A 264 1.33 7.79 -1.12
CA ILE A 264 2.07 7.65 -2.37
C ILE A 264 1.22 6.86 -3.37
N ILE A 265 1.01 7.44 -4.56
CA ILE A 265 0.20 6.89 -5.63
C ILE A 265 1.07 6.39 -6.78
N ASP A 266 0.80 5.17 -7.26
CA ASP A 266 1.38 4.59 -8.49
C ASP A 266 0.33 3.79 -9.29
N ASP A 267 0.59 3.49 -10.55
CA ASP A 267 -0.31 2.68 -11.40
C ASP A 267 -0.01 1.18 -11.33
N LEU A 268 1.27 0.81 -11.16
CA LEU A 268 1.72 -0.57 -11.18
C LEU A 268 2.91 -0.81 -10.25
N TYR A 269 2.69 -1.55 -9.17
CA TYR A 269 3.77 -2.00 -8.30
C TYR A 269 4.48 -3.22 -8.90
N LYS A 270 5.79 -3.10 -9.15
CA LYS A 270 6.65 -4.23 -9.56
C LYS A 270 7.55 -4.69 -8.41
N THR A 271 8.66 -4.01 -8.19
CA THR A 271 9.64 -4.30 -7.12
C THR A 271 9.44 -3.43 -5.89
N GLY A 272 8.90 -2.22 -6.05
CA GLY A 272 8.72 -1.23 -4.99
C GLY A 272 9.77 -0.13 -4.95
N ASP A 273 10.82 -0.21 -5.76
CA ASP A 273 11.97 0.72 -5.68
C ASP A 273 11.56 2.19 -5.86
N SER A 274 10.67 2.47 -6.81
CA SER A 274 10.17 3.83 -7.05
C SER A 274 9.39 4.38 -5.86
N MET A 275 8.53 3.57 -5.24
CA MET A 275 7.77 3.98 -4.05
C MET A 275 8.68 4.12 -2.83
N ALA A 276 9.67 3.24 -2.67
CA ALA A 276 10.67 3.33 -1.60
C ALA A 276 11.53 4.61 -1.71
N GLU A 277 11.92 4.99 -2.93
CA GLU A 277 12.62 6.25 -3.17
C GLU A 277 11.76 7.45 -2.78
N VAL A 278 10.50 7.49 -3.24
CA VAL A 278 9.58 8.59 -2.90
C VAL A 278 9.31 8.61 -1.40
N CYS A 279 9.13 7.46 -0.75
CA CYS A 279 9.01 7.35 0.70
C CYS A 279 10.21 7.99 1.40
N GLY A 280 11.44 7.66 0.98
CA GLY A 280 12.66 8.27 1.50
C GLY A 280 12.70 9.80 1.33
N LEU A 281 12.21 10.33 0.21
CA LEU A 281 12.08 11.78 0.01
C LEU A 281 11.07 12.39 0.98
N CYS A 282 9.89 11.79 1.12
CA CYS A 282 8.83 12.29 1.99
C CYS A 282 9.25 12.30 3.47
N ARG A 283 9.95 11.26 3.91
CA ARG A 283 10.54 11.19 5.26
C ARG A 283 11.59 12.28 5.48
N LYS A 284 12.46 12.52 4.51
CA LYS A 284 13.47 13.60 4.57
C LYS A 284 12.84 14.99 4.67
N THR A 285 11.62 15.16 4.16
CA THR A 285 10.83 16.41 4.29
C THR A 285 9.88 16.41 5.49
N GLY A 286 10.04 15.48 6.45
CA GLY A 286 9.35 15.54 7.74
C GLY A 286 8.03 14.77 7.84
N ALA A 287 7.65 13.97 6.84
CA ALA A 287 6.43 13.15 6.91
C ALA A 287 6.51 12.12 8.06
N ILE A 288 5.46 12.06 8.89
CA ILE A 288 5.37 11.17 10.04
C ILE A 288 4.71 9.84 9.70
N GLU A 289 3.96 9.79 8.61
CA GLU A 289 3.36 8.56 8.10
C GLU A 289 3.37 8.58 6.57
N VAL A 290 3.75 7.45 5.96
CA VAL A 290 3.85 7.26 4.52
C VAL A 290 3.13 5.97 4.13
N LEU A 291 1.95 6.12 3.52
CA LEU A 291 1.13 5.04 3.00
C LEU A 291 1.34 4.87 1.50
N GLY A 292 1.17 3.68 0.97
CA GLY A 292 1.27 3.37 -0.46
C GLY A 292 -0.04 2.87 -1.03
N LEU A 293 -0.50 3.41 -2.15
CA LEU A 293 -1.63 2.86 -2.88
C LEU A 293 -1.30 2.76 -4.36
N VAL A 294 -1.47 1.56 -4.91
CA VAL A 294 -1.30 1.32 -6.34
C VAL A 294 -2.56 0.73 -6.94
N ALA A 295 -2.83 1.03 -8.21
CA ALA A 295 -3.94 0.39 -8.90
C ALA A 295 -3.72 -1.13 -9.01
N THR A 296 -2.53 -1.57 -9.45
CA THR A 296 -2.27 -3.02 -9.59
C THR A 296 -0.88 -3.47 -9.15
N LYS A 297 -0.78 -4.74 -8.74
CA LYS A 297 0.50 -5.42 -8.43
C LYS A 297 0.89 -6.40 -9.53
N ASN A 298 2.13 -6.32 -10.03
CA ASN A 298 2.63 -7.29 -11.00
C ASN A 298 2.82 -8.68 -10.36
N ALA A 299 2.14 -9.69 -10.92
CA ALA A 299 2.18 -11.09 -10.47
C ALA A 299 3.59 -11.69 -10.44
N THR A 300 4.41 -11.43 -11.46
CA THR A 300 5.75 -12.03 -11.60
C THR A 300 6.76 -11.54 -10.57
N ALA A 301 6.44 -10.43 -9.89
CA ALA A 301 7.27 -9.83 -8.86
C ALA A 301 6.63 -9.94 -7.47
N THR A 302 5.67 -10.86 -7.28
CA THR A 302 4.97 -11.08 -6.01
C THR A 302 5.52 -12.34 -5.34
N ARG A 303 5.81 -12.26 -4.03
CA ARG A 303 6.13 -13.44 -3.21
C ARG A 303 5.00 -13.78 -2.26
N GLY A 304 4.88 -15.07 -1.99
CA GLY A 304 4.03 -15.60 -0.93
C GLY A 304 2.56 -15.77 -1.30
N MET A 305 2.12 -15.23 -2.44
CA MET A 305 0.72 -15.30 -2.85
C MET A 305 0.50 -16.43 -3.86
N ASP A 306 -0.49 -17.29 -3.62
CA ASP A 306 -1.13 -18.04 -4.69
C ASP A 306 -2.14 -17.10 -5.37
N LEU A 307 -1.94 -16.83 -6.66
CA LEU A 307 -2.84 -15.97 -7.41
C LEU A 307 -4.02 -16.73 -8.01
N LEU A 308 -4.01 -18.07 -7.96
CA LEU A 308 -5.14 -18.90 -8.37
C LEU A 308 -6.31 -18.80 -7.38
N SER A 309 -6.02 -18.49 -6.11
CA SER A 309 -7.00 -18.32 -5.04
C SER A 309 -7.53 -16.88 -4.94
N TRP A 310 -7.09 -15.96 -5.82
CA TRP A 310 -7.59 -14.58 -5.83
C TRP A 310 -9.11 -14.55 -6.09
N PRO A 311 -9.93 -14.15 -5.11
CA PRO A 311 -11.37 -14.37 -5.19
C PRO A 311 -12.11 -13.34 -6.07
N TRP A 312 -11.40 -12.32 -6.57
CA TRP A 312 -11.97 -11.14 -7.24
C TRP A 312 -11.52 -11.01 -8.70
N GLY A 313 -11.40 -12.14 -9.41
CA GLY A 313 -10.95 -12.23 -10.82
C GLY A 313 -11.69 -11.31 -11.80
#